data_AF-A0AAW6S123-F1
#
_entry.id   AF-A0AAW6S123-F1
#
_cell.length_a   1.000
_cell.length_b   1.000
_cell.length_c   1.000
_cell.angle_alpha   90.00
_cell.angle_beta   90.00
_cell.angle_gamma   90.00
#
_symmetry.space_group_name_H-M   'P 1'
#
loop_
_entity.id
_entity.type
_entity.pdbx_description
1 polymer ?
#
loop_
_entity_poly.entity_id
_entity_poly.type
_entity_poly.pdbx_seq_one_letter_code
_entity_poly.pdbx_strand_id
1 'polypeptide(L)'
;MTVKLFNPKTIDCGTAFIVHGDYDVEIHSPEIINCGIGLAQYSTKEELEVLLEKSKKHFEEIVALSKKVQGTKPELRKDIIASSAVFAALSVGSNASTVMQFLIDNFPMIGNLLK
;
A
#
# COMPACT_ATOMS: atom_id res chain seq x y z
N MET A 1 -17.00 -7.62 -4.22
CA MET A 1 -16.98 -8.31 -2.89
C MET A 1 -17.26 -7.25 -1.82
N THR A 2 -17.74 -7.61 -0.62
CA THR A 2 -18.12 -6.59 0.37
C THR A 2 -17.30 -6.73 1.65
N VAL A 3 -16.64 -5.66 2.07
CA VAL A 3 -16.01 -5.56 3.39
C VAL A 3 -17.01 -4.90 4.34
N LYS A 4 -17.36 -5.59 5.42
CA LYS A 4 -18.28 -5.05 6.44
C LYS A 4 -17.55 -4.87 7.75
N LEU A 5 -17.58 -3.65 8.29
CA LEU A 5 -17.06 -3.33 9.62
C LEU A 5 -18.24 -3.10 10.57
N PHE A 6 -18.28 -3.84 11.67
CA PHE A 6 -19.33 -3.73 12.69
C PHE A 6 -18.77 -3.15 13.97
N ASN A 7 -19.42 -2.11 14.48
CA ASN A 7 -19.07 -1.40 15.71
C ASN A 7 -17.60 -0.94 15.80
N PRO A 8 -16.99 -0.37 14.74
CA PRO A 8 -15.65 0.18 14.87
C PRO A 8 -15.66 1.39 15.80
N LYS A 9 -14.66 1.50 16.68
CA LYS A 9 -14.45 2.63 17.58
C LYS A 9 -13.17 3.35 17.22
N THR A 10 -13.31 4.64 16.89
CA THR A 10 -12.22 5.52 16.47
C THR A 10 -12.29 6.82 17.25
N ILE A 11 -11.22 7.15 17.97
CA ILE A 11 -11.14 8.30 18.89
C ILE A 11 -9.86 9.08 18.60
N ASP A 12 -9.99 10.40 18.38
CA ASP A 12 -8.90 11.36 18.16
C ASP A 12 -7.88 10.94 17.07
N CYS A 13 -8.33 10.27 16.00
CA CYS A 13 -7.47 9.77 14.91
C CYS A 13 -8.10 9.91 13.51
N GLY A 14 -7.28 9.83 12.46
CA GLY A 14 -7.75 9.60 11.08
C GLY A 14 -7.72 8.11 10.78
N THR A 15 -8.85 7.51 10.40
CA THR A 15 -8.89 6.09 9.99
C THR A 15 -9.20 5.99 8.51
N ALA A 16 -8.31 5.34 7.77
CA ALA A 16 -8.46 5.08 6.35
C ALA A 16 -8.54 3.57 6.11
N PHE A 17 -9.58 3.14 5.39
CA PHE A 17 -9.68 1.77 4.91
C PHE A 17 -9.12 1.71 3.49
N ILE A 18 -8.05 0.92 3.33
CA ILE A 18 -7.35 0.72 2.07
C ILE A 18 -7.77 -0.63 1.52
N VAL A 19 -8.45 -0.61 0.38
CA VAL A 19 -8.92 -1.81 -0.34
C VAL A 19 -8.40 -1.80 -1.77
N HIS A 20 -8.18 -3.00 -2.34
CA HIS A 20 -7.71 -3.19 -3.71
C HIS A 20 -8.84 -3.73 -4.60
N GLY A 21 -9.15 -3.11 -5.75
CA GLY A 21 -10.23 -3.56 -6.64
C GLY A 21 -11.66 -3.19 -6.17
N ASP A 22 -12.68 -3.77 -6.82
CA ASP A 22 -14.09 -3.38 -6.61
C ASP A 22 -14.70 -4.01 -5.35
N TYR A 23 -14.63 -3.24 -4.26
CA TYR A 23 -15.22 -3.59 -2.99
C TYR A 23 -16.29 -2.59 -2.56
N ASP A 24 -17.45 -3.10 -2.20
CA ASP A 24 -18.42 -2.33 -1.41
C ASP A 24 -17.93 -2.33 0.04
N VAL A 25 -17.69 -1.15 0.60
CA VAL A 25 -17.37 -1.05 2.03
C VAL A 25 -18.58 -0.53 2.77
N GLU A 26 -19.09 -1.35 3.68
CA GLU A 26 -20.18 -0.98 4.57
C GLU A 26 -19.65 -0.82 5.99
N ILE A 27 -19.95 0.31 6.62
CA ILE A 27 -19.63 0.58 8.01
C ILE A 27 -20.94 0.61 8.80
N HIS A 28 -21.08 -0.30 9.75
CA HIS A 28 -22.28 -0.48 10.56
C HIS A 28 -22.01 -0.04 12.00
N SER A 29 -22.84 0.87 12.51
CA SER A 29 -22.84 1.35 13.90
C SER A 29 -21.47 1.87 14.41
N PRO A 30 -20.80 2.81 13.71
CA PRO A 30 -19.50 3.29 14.14
C PRO A 30 -19.59 4.25 15.34
N GLU A 31 -18.62 4.17 16.27
CA GLU A 31 -18.38 5.17 17.31
C GLU A 31 -17.20 6.05 16.89
N ILE A 32 -17.52 7.24 16.35
CA ILE A 32 -16.55 8.18 15.77
C ILE A 32 -16.51 9.43 16.66
N ILE A 33 -15.41 9.62 17.38
CA ILE A 33 -15.24 10.77 18.28
C ILE A 33 -14.02 11.55 17.81
N ASN A 34 -14.24 12.80 17.38
CA ASN A 34 -13.17 13.68 16.86
C ASN A 34 -12.29 13.06 15.77
N CYS A 35 -12.87 12.22 14.89
CA CYS A 35 -12.17 11.54 13.80
C CYS A 35 -12.81 11.86 12.44
N GLY A 36 -11.98 11.87 11.39
CA GLY A 36 -12.46 11.74 10.01
C GLY A 36 -12.37 10.27 9.57
N ILE A 37 -13.42 9.75 8.93
CA ILE A 37 -13.38 8.44 8.25
C ILE A 37 -13.36 8.67 6.74
N GLY A 38 -12.37 8.09 6.07
CA GLY A 38 -12.23 8.12 4.62
C GLY A 38 -12.07 6.72 4.04
N LEU A 39 -12.68 6.50 2.89
CA LEU A 39 -12.46 5.31 2.06
C LEU A 39 -11.51 5.69 0.93
N ALA A 40 -10.37 5.00 0.84
CA ALA A 40 -9.39 5.23 -0.20
C ALA A 40 -9.11 3.90 -0.91
N GLN A 41 -9.65 3.77 -2.12
CA GLN A 41 -9.18 2.75 -3.04
C GLN A 41 -7.82 3.20 -3.57
N TYR A 42 -6.77 2.43 -3.28
CA TYR A 42 -5.42 2.81 -3.71
C TYR A 42 -5.14 2.44 -5.16
N SER A 43 -5.93 1.56 -5.77
CA SER A 43 -5.74 1.11 -7.15
C SER A 43 -7.01 0.55 -7.75
N THR A 44 -7.20 0.78 -9.05
CA THR A 44 -8.13 -0.01 -9.88
C THR A 44 -7.56 -1.40 -10.14
N LYS A 45 -8.39 -2.32 -10.63
CA LYS A 45 -7.95 -3.68 -10.98
C LYS A 45 -6.97 -3.64 -12.16
N GLU A 46 -7.29 -2.84 -13.18
CA GLU A 46 -6.46 -2.65 -14.38
C GLU A 46 -5.09 -2.11 -14.02
N GLU A 47 -5.03 -1.13 -13.11
CA GLU A 47 -3.78 -0.55 -12.62
C GLU A 47 -2.93 -1.59 -11.86
N LEU A 48 -3.55 -2.46 -11.05
CA LEU A 48 -2.87 -3.55 -10.36
C LEU A 48 -2.30 -4.59 -11.34
N GLU A 49 -3.04 -4.93 -12.40
CA GLU A 49 -2.57 -5.85 -13.43
C GLU A 49 -1.34 -5.29 -14.15
N VAL A 50 -1.35 -4.01 -14.50
CA VAL A 50 -0.19 -3.32 -15.09
C VAL A 50 1.00 -3.31 -14.13
N LEU A 51 0.79 -3.01 -12.85
CA LEU A 51 1.84 -3.04 -11.83
C LEU A 51 2.44 -4.44 -11.66
N LEU A 52 1.61 -5.47 -11.67
CA LEU A 52 2.03 -6.86 -11.59
C LEU A 52 2.87 -7.28 -12.80
N GLU A 53 2.49 -6.85 -14.01
CA GLU A 53 3.28 -7.11 -15.21
C GLU A 53 4.63 -6.41 -15.18
N LYS A 54 4.66 -5.14 -14.77
CA LYS A 54 5.92 -4.38 -14.62
C LYS A 54 6.79 -4.96 -13.52
N SER A 55 6.22 -5.37 -12.40
CA SER A 55 6.99 -5.94 -11.29
C SER A 55 7.66 -7.26 -11.67
N LYS A 56 7.05 -8.06 -12.55
CA LYS A 56 7.69 -9.26 -13.12
C LYS A 56 8.95 -8.91 -13.93
N LYS A 57 8.91 -7.83 -14.71
CA LYS A 57 10.07 -7.35 -15.50
C LYS A 57 11.21 -6.83 -14.61
N HIS A 58 10.87 -6.25 -13.46
CA HIS A 58 11.84 -5.69 -12.51
C HIS A 58 12.05 -6.56 -11.27
N PHE A 59 11.70 -7.85 -11.31
CA PHE A 59 11.68 -8.70 -10.12
C PHE A 59 13.05 -8.78 -9.41
N GLU A 60 14.11 -8.98 -10.18
CA GLU A 60 15.47 -9.05 -9.63
C GLU A 60 15.89 -7.74 -8.96
N GLU A 61 15.50 -6.61 -9.53
CA GLU A 61 15.76 -5.29 -8.96
C GLU A 61 14.95 -5.07 -7.67
N ILE A 62 13.72 -5.58 -7.59
CA ILE A 62 12.89 -5.57 -6.37
C ILE A 62 13.56 -6.42 -5.27
N VAL A 63 14.13 -7.58 -5.63
CA VAL A 63 14.92 -8.40 -4.68
C VAL A 63 16.21 -7.70 -4.25
N ALA A 64 16.90 -7.01 -5.16
CA ALA A 64 18.08 -6.22 -4.81
C ALA A 64 17.71 -5.05 -3.88
N LEU A 65 16.58 -4.40 -4.14
CA LEU A 65 16.04 -3.34 -3.29
C LEU A 65 15.73 -3.84 -1.88
N SER A 66 15.10 -5.01 -1.73
CA SER A 66 14.77 -5.55 -0.40
C SER A 66 16.02 -5.79 0.45
N LYS A 67 17.10 -6.31 -0.16
CA LYS A 67 18.41 -6.48 0.51
C LYS A 67 19.01 -5.14 0.94
N LYS A 68 18.93 -4.11 0.09
CA LYS A 68 19.40 -2.75 0.43
C LYS A 68 18.61 -2.15 1.58
N VAL A 69 17.28 -2.30 1.56
CA VAL A 69 16.38 -1.83 2.61
C VAL A 69 16.64 -2.54 3.94
N GLN A 70 16.94 -3.84 3.92
CA GLN A 70 17.25 -4.63 5.11
C GLN A 70 18.48 -4.10 5.86
N GLY A 71 19.51 -3.67 5.13
CA GLY A 71 20.73 -3.05 5.69
C GLY A 71 20.57 -1.59 6.11
N THR A 72 19.40 -1.00 5.91
CA THR A 72 19.12 0.42 6.19
C THR A 72 18.40 0.58 7.54
N LYS A 73 18.67 1.69 8.23
CA LYS A 73 17.97 2.07 9.45
C LYS A 73 16.45 2.14 9.22
N PRO A 74 15.60 1.62 10.13
CA PRO A 74 14.15 1.54 9.95
C PRO A 74 13.49 2.84 9.47
N GLU A 75 13.88 3.98 10.03
CA GLU A 75 13.33 5.30 9.74
C GLU A 75 13.60 5.78 8.30
N LEU A 76 14.62 5.24 7.63
CA LEU A 76 14.99 5.63 6.26
C LEU A 76 14.47 4.64 5.19
N ARG A 77 13.87 3.52 5.59
CA ARG A 77 13.51 2.43 4.66
C ARG A 77 12.50 2.86 3.61
N LYS A 78 11.49 3.65 4.00
CA LYS A 78 10.48 4.17 3.06
C LYS A 78 11.11 5.11 2.03
N ASP A 79 12.03 5.97 2.47
CA ASP A 79 12.72 6.92 1.59
C ASP A 79 13.66 6.21 0.61
N ILE A 80 14.37 5.16 1.04
CA ILE A 80 15.19 4.31 0.16
C ILE A 80 14.34 3.60 -0.89
N ILE A 81 13.14 3.15 -0.54
CA ILE A 81 12.21 2.54 -1.49
C ILE A 81 11.73 3.60 -2.49
N ALA A 82 11.23 4.73 -2.00
CA ALA A 82 10.68 5.80 -2.83
C ALA A 82 11.70 6.43 -3.79
N SER A 83 12.99 6.43 -3.40
CA SER A 83 14.09 6.93 -4.24
C SER A 83 14.70 5.88 -5.18
N SER A 84 14.18 4.64 -5.20
CA SER A 84 14.74 3.58 -6.02
C SER A 84 14.32 3.66 -7.49
N ALA A 85 15.19 3.19 -8.39
CA ALA A 85 14.89 3.11 -9.82
C ALA A 85 13.67 2.22 -10.12
N VAL A 86 13.52 1.13 -9.36
CA VAL A 86 12.33 0.25 -9.38
C VAL A 86 11.06 1.02 -9.06
N PHE A 87 11.08 1.83 -7.99
CA PHE A 87 9.91 2.59 -7.59
C PHE A 87 9.54 3.62 -8.65
N ALA A 88 10.53 4.28 -9.27
CA ALA A 88 10.31 5.17 -10.41
C ALA A 88 9.71 4.42 -11.62
N ALA A 89 10.22 3.23 -11.95
CA ALA A 89 9.71 2.42 -13.05
C ALA A 89 8.26 1.95 -12.83
N LEU A 90 7.92 1.55 -11.60
CA LEU A 90 6.57 1.15 -11.22
C LEU A 90 5.61 2.34 -11.15
N SER A 91 6.09 3.54 -10.79
CA SER A 91 5.28 4.77 -10.73
C SER A 91 4.91 5.35 -12.10
N VAL A 92 5.42 4.81 -13.21
CA VAL A 92 4.98 5.24 -14.54
C VAL A 92 3.53 4.80 -14.75
N GLY A 93 2.59 5.74 -14.66
CA GLY A 93 1.15 5.46 -14.80
C GLY A 93 0.44 5.02 -13.52
N SER A 94 1.11 5.10 -12.37
CA SER A 94 0.54 4.87 -11.05
C SER A 94 1.03 5.91 -10.06
N ASN A 95 0.22 6.28 -9.07
CA ASN A 95 0.67 7.24 -8.06
C ASN A 95 1.61 6.57 -7.03
N ALA A 96 2.41 7.37 -6.33
CA ALA A 96 3.42 6.87 -5.40
C ALA A 96 2.83 6.05 -4.24
N SER A 97 1.67 6.45 -3.72
CA SER A 97 0.99 5.73 -2.65
C SER A 97 0.56 4.34 -3.11
N THR A 98 0.05 4.23 -4.35
CA THR A 98 -0.32 2.97 -4.98
C THR A 98 0.85 2.02 -5.12
N VAL A 99 1.98 2.52 -5.62
CA VAL A 99 3.19 1.71 -5.79
C VAL A 99 3.74 1.24 -4.46
N MET A 100 3.80 2.11 -3.45
CA MET A 100 4.26 1.73 -2.12
C MET A 100 3.37 0.64 -1.51
N GLN A 101 2.05 0.80 -1.59
CA GLN A 101 1.11 -0.18 -1.05
C GLN A 101 1.19 -1.51 -1.82
N PHE A 102 1.26 -1.45 -3.16
CA PHE A 102 1.48 -2.63 -4.01
C PHE A 102 2.74 -3.41 -3.61
N LEU A 103 3.85 -2.71 -3.35
CA LEU A 103 5.10 -3.33 -2.91
C LEU A 103 4.96 -3.99 -1.53
N ILE A 104 4.26 -3.36 -0.59
CA ILE A 104 4.00 -3.91 0.75
C ILE A 104 3.16 -5.19 0.67
N ASP A 105 2.11 -5.17 -0.14
CA ASP A 105 1.12 -6.26 -0.21
C ASP A 105 1.63 -7.47 -1.00
N ASN A 106 2.40 -7.24 -2.07
CA ASN A 106 2.78 -8.30 -3.01
C ASN A 106 4.21 -8.82 -2.83
N PHE A 107 5.05 -8.11 -2.07
CA PHE A 107 6.44 -8.50 -1.80
C PHE A 107 6.70 -8.57 -0.30
N PRO A 108 6.45 -9.72 0.36
CA PRO A 108 6.63 -9.88 1.80
C PRO A 108 8.03 -9.50 2.30
N MET A 109 9.05 -9.68 1.46
CA MET A 109 10.44 -9.26 1.74
C MET A 109 10.61 -7.74 1.89
N ILE A 110 9.72 -6.93 1.32
CA ILE A 110 9.64 -5.49 1.54
C ILE A 110 8.65 -5.19 2.66
N GLY A 111 7.44 -5.75 2.60
CA GLY A 111 6.38 -5.49 3.58
C GLY A 111 6.80 -5.76 5.02
N ASN A 112 7.56 -6.84 5.28
CA ASN A 112 8.05 -7.16 6.62
C ASN A 112 9.14 -6.22 7.14
N LEU A 113 9.80 -5.46 6.28
CA LEU A 113 10.83 -4.48 6.67
C LEU A 113 10.22 -3.11 7.02
N LEU A 114 8.95 -2.89 6.71
CA LEU A 114 8.23 -1.63 6.90
C LEU A 114 7.17 -1.68 8.01
N LYS A 115 6.97 -2.85 8.61
CA LYS A 115 6.18 -3.05 9.83
C LYS A 115 7.06 -2.78 11.06
#